data_AF-A0A3B9QVD6-F1
#
_entry.id   AF-A0A3B9QVD6-F1
#
_cell.length_a   1.000
_cell.length_b   1.000
_cell.length_c   1.000
_cell.angle_alpha   90.00
_cell.angle_beta   90.00
_cell.angle_gamma   90.00
#
_symmetry.space_group_name_H-M   'P 1'
#
loop_
_entity.id
_entity.type
_entity.pdbx_description
1 polymer ?
#
loop_
_entity_poly.entity_id
_entity_poly.type
_entity_poly.pdbx_seq_one_letter_code
_entity_poly.pdbx_strand_id
1 'polypeptide(L)'
;MTTAEEQTSVVPRDGGVNLGRTSTHRIETTLRSLREQRGEVSTGRVLTLIVSVRSEEDLESVVHGANEASREHPARVIVVVHDRTTDEVYLDAELYVGGDAGAAEIILMRLHGELADHADSVVTPLLLPDTPVVVWWPFTSPRNPAGDSLGALASRRITDSFSDAAAGKGTKAIFRRRIGYTPGDSDLVWSRITPWRGLLASALDQRADDTVTSVEITGPSEDPAVDIAAGWLAT
;
A
#
# COMPACT_ATOMS: atom_id res chain seq x y z
N MET A 1 -18.89 -34.48 13.64
CA MET A 1 -18.00 -33.74 14.56
C MET A 1 -16.70 -33.59 13.78
N THR A 2 -16.68 -32.60 12.89
CA THR A 2 -15.75 -32.56 11.75
C THR A 2 -15.21 -31.14 11.65
N THR A 3 -13.87 -31.08 11.70
CA THR A 3 -12.95 -30.04 11.21
C THR A 3 -13.11 -28.63 11.76
N ALA A 4 -12.22 -28.28 12.69
CA ALA A 4 -11.66 -26.94 12.77
C ALA A 4 -10.99 -26.62 11.44
N GLU A 5 -11.45 -25.57 10.77
CA GLU A 5 -10.81 -25.04 9.57
C GLU A 5 -9.43 -24.49 9.93
N GLU A 6 -8.43 -25.12 9.32
CA GLU A 6 -7.03 -24.74 9.35
C GLU A 6 -6.90 -23.45 8.53
N GLN A 7 -6.92 -22.29 9.21
CA GLN A 7 -6.68 -20.99 8.58
C GLN A 7 -5.30 -21.00 7.92
N THR A 8 -5.29 -20.95 6.60
CA THR A 8 -4.07 -20.95 5.79
C THR A 8 -3.39 -19.59 5.94
N SER A 9 -2.26 -19.55 6.67
CA SER A 9 -1.45 -18.33 6.82
C SER A 9 -0.84 -17.91 5.48
N VAL A 10 -1.04 -16.64 5.12
CA VAL A 10 -0.74 -16.03 3.80
C VAL A 10 0.62 -15.28 3.80
N VAL A 11 1.39 -15.35 4.89
CA VAL A 11 2.57 -14.49 5.15
C VAL A 11 3.76 -15.35 5.64
N PRO A 12 5.05 -14.94 5.53
CA PRO A 12 6.20 -15.85 5.64
C PRO A 12 6.12 -16.83 6.81
N ARG A 13 6.30 -18.12 6.49
CA ARG A 13 6.00 -19.25 7.37
C ARG A 13 6.88 -19.34 8.62
N ASP A 14 8.03 -18.66 8.65
CA ASP A 14 8.98 -18.75 9.74
C ASP A 14 9.14 -17.42 10.48
N GLY A 15 8.77 -17.40 11.76
CA GLY A 15 9.13 -16.34 12.71
C GLY A 15 8.07 -15.29 13.06
N GLY A 16 6.84 -15.42 12.55
CA GLY A 16 5.73 -14.52 12.90
C GLY A 16 5.14 -14.79 14.29
N VAL A 17 4.73 -13.74 15.02
CA VAL A 17 3.97 -13.84 16.27
C VAL A 17 2.51 -13.52 16.01
N ASN A 18 1.62 -14.48 16.28
CA ASN A 18 0.19 -14.33 16.10
C ASN A 18 -0.50 -13.87 17.40
N LEU A 19 -1.33 -12.84 17.31
CA LEU A 19 -2.04 -12.19 18.40
C LEU A 19 -3.54 -12.15 18.08
N GLY A 20 -4.26 -13.23 18.43
CA GLY A 20 -5.72 -13.28 18.32
C GLY A 20 -6.42 -12.42 19.36
N ARG A 21 -7.54 -11.79 18.97
CA ARG A 21 -8.40 -10.90 19.79
C ARG A 21 -7.57 -9.97 20.67
N THR A 22 -6.72 -9.19 20.02
CA THR A 22 -5.67 -8.38 20.63
C THR A 22 -6.05 -6.90 20.74
N SER A 23 -5.10 -6.08 21.19
CA SER A 23 -5.21 -4.62 21.23
C SER A 23 -3.92 -3.98 20.68
N THR A 24 -4.02 -2.72 20.27
CA THR A 24 -2.86 -1.92 19.82
C THR A 24 -1.76 -1.88 20.88
N HIS A 25 -2.12 -1.75 22.17
CA HIS A 25 -1.17 -1.83 23.28
C HIS A 25 -0.42 -3.17 23.35
N ARG A 26 -1.12 -4.30 23.16
CA ARG A 26 -0.47 -5.62 23.12
C ARG A 26 0.46 -5.73 21.93
N ILE A 27 0.05 -5.25 20.75
CA ILE A 27 0.89 -5.20 19.55
C ILE A 27 2.18 -4.42 19.83
N GLU A 28 2.10 -3.20 20.37
CA GLU A 28 3.27 -2.39 20.67
C GLU A 28 4.21 -3.04 21.70
N THR A 29 3.65 -3.62 22.75
CA THR A 29 4.41 -4.31 23.80
C THR A 29 5.16 -5.51 23.23
N THR A 30 4.49 -6.30 22.39
CA THR A 30 5.11 -7.44 21.71
C THR A 30 6.19 -6.99 20.72
N LEU A 31 5.95 -5.95 19.93
CA LEU A 31 6.97 -5.39 19.03
C LEU A 31 8.21 -4.92 19.79
N ARG A 32 8.03 -4.23 20.91
CA ARG A 32 9.14 -3.80 21.78
C ARG A 32 9.94 -5.01 22.27
N SER A 33 9.26 -6.03 22.80
CA SER A 33 9.91 -7.26 23.27
C SER A 33 10.68 -7.97 22.15
N LEU A 34 10.14 -8.03 20.93
CA LEU A 34 10.79 -8.68 19.79
C LEU A 34 12.07 -7.95 19.37
N ARG A 35 12.10 -6.62 19.43
CA ARG A 35 13.32 -5.82 19.16
C ARG A 35 14.38 -6.02 20.23
N GLU A 36 13.97 -5.98 21.51
CA GLU A 36 14.87 -6.13 22.66
C GLU A 36 15.58 -7.48 22.62
N GLN A 37 14.85 -8.56 22.30
CA GLN A 37 15.41 -9.90 22.13
C GLN A 37 16.48 -10.00 21.03
N ARG A 38 16.47 -9.07 20.07
CA ARG A 38 17.40 -9.04 18.93
C ARG A 38 18.52 -8.01 19.07
N GLY A 39 18.53 -7.24 20.16
CA GLY A 39 19.53 -6.19 20.37
C GLY A 39 19.38 -5.02 19.40
N GLU A 40 18.22 -4.83 18.78
CA GLU A 40 17.94 -3.68 17.92
C GLU A 40 17.62 -2.45 18.79
N VAL A 41 18.62 -1.59 19.02
CA VAL A 41 18.51 -0.43 19.94
C VAL A 41 18.03 0.86 19.25
N SER A 42 18.20 0.99 17.93
CA SER A 42 17.69 2.15 17.18
C SER A 42 17.09 1.75 15.85
N THR A 43 15.88 2.24 15.57
CA THR A 43 15.19 2.02 14.32
C THR A 43 15.63 3.11 13.34
N GLY A 44 16.56 2.81 12.43
CA GLY A 44 16.94 3.71 11.32
C GLY A 44 15.83 3.88 10.27
N ARG A 45 14.58 3.87 10.73
CA ARG A 45 13.39 3.83 9.87
C ARG A 45 13.09 5.21 9.35
N VAL A 46 12.75 5.26 8.08
CA VAL A 46 12.56 6.50 7.35
C VAL A 46 11.09 6.79 7.04
N LEU A 47 10.18 5.82 7.25
CA LEU A 47 8.74 5.99 7.05
C LEU A 47 7.90 4.92 7.76
N THR A 48 6.60 5.22 7.87
CA THR A 48 5.54 4.20 8.09
C THR A 48 4.75 4.02 6.80
N LEU A 49 4.69 2.80 6.28
CA LEU A 49 3.90 2.41 5.10
C LEU A 49 2.64 1.67 5.56
N ILE A 50 1.49 2.30 5.40
CA ILE A 50 0.18 1.69 5.63
C ILE A 50 -0.31 1.11 4.31
N VAL A 51 -0.72 -0.15 4.31
CA VAL A 51 -1.29 -0.80 3.14
C VAL A 51 -2.71 -1.24 3.46
N SER A 52 -3.69 -0.69 2.75
CA SER A 52 -5.11 -0.95 3.02
C SER A 52 -5.70 -1.88 1.96
N VAL A 53 -6.23 -3.01 2.40
CA VAL A 53 -6.82 -4.04 1.54
C VAL A 53 -8.19 -4.49 2.07
N ARG A 54 -9.10 -4.81 1.15
CA ARG A 54 -10.47 -5.24 1.46
C ARG A 54 -10.72 -6.72 1.14
N SER A 55 -9.73 -7.41 0.59
CA SER A 55 -9.78 -8.83 0.22
C SER A 55 -8.48 -9.49 0.66
N GLU A 56 -8.57 -10.74 1.10
CA GLU A 56 -7.39 -11.56 1.41
C GLU A 56 -6.78 -12.20 0.15
N GLU A 57 -7.51 -12.27 -0.96
CA GLU A 57 -7.06 -12.97 -2.19
C GLU A 57 -5.72 -12.46 -2.70
N ASP A 58 -5.44 -11.17 -2.54
CA ASP A 58 -4.23 -10.53 -3.03
C ASP A 58 -3.19 -10.24 -1.93
N LEU A 59 -3.45 -10.64 -0.69
CA LEU A 59 -2.67 -10.24 0.48
C LEU A 59 -1.20 -10.68 0.39
N GLU A 60 -0.92 -11.88 -0.12
CA GLU A 60 0.44 -12.40 -0.30
C GLU A 60 1.27 -11.48 -1.20
N SER A 61 0.71 -11.12 -2.37
CA SER A 61 1.38 -10.27 -3.35
C SER A 61 1.69 -8.87 -2.80
N VAL A 62 0.76 -8.32 -2.01
CA VAL A 62 0.86 -7.01 -1.39
C VAL A 62 1.92 -7.01 -0.29
N VAL A 63 1.88 -8.00 0.59
CA VAL A 63 2.87 -8.14 1.66
C VAL A 63 4.26 -8.34 1.08
N HIS A 64 4.40 -9.16 0.03
CA HIS A 64 5.67 -9.33 -0.67
C HIS A 64 6.20 -8.00 -1.25
N GLY A 65 5.37 -7.25 -1.97
CA GLY A 65 5.77 -5.95 -2.54
C GLY A 65 6.13 -4.91 -1.47
N ALA A 66 5.37 -4.86 -0.37
CA ALA A 66 5.66 -3.97 0.76
C ALA A 66 6.97 -4.37 1.48
N ASN A 67 7.23 -5.67 1.60
CA ASN A 67 8.47 -6.19 2.17
C ASN A 67 9.67 -5.82 1.30
N GLU A 68 9.61 -6.04 -0.01
CA GLU A 68 10.70 -5.64 -0.93
C GLU A 68 11.00 -4.14 -0.86
N ALA A 69 9.96 -3.28 -0.88
CA ALA A 69 10.15 -1.83 -0.70
C ALA A 69 10.83 -1.48 0.64
N SER A 70 10.52 -2.23 1.69
CA SER A 70 11.08 -2.02 3.03
C SER A 70 12.52 -2.52 3.19
N ARG A 71 13.01 -3.38 2.28
CA ARG A 71 14.43 -3.79 2.21
C ARG A 71 15.30 -2.65 1.70
N GLU A 72 14.81 -1.87 0.72
CA GLU A 72 15.52 -0.70 0.19
C GLU A 72 15.43 0.51 1.14
N HIS A 73 14.27 0.66 1.79
CA HIS A 73 13.99 1.77 2.69
C HIS A 73 13.43 1.22 4.00
N PRO A 74 14.26 1.07 5.06
CA PRO A 74 13.81 0.57 6.35
C PRO A 74 12.54 1.29 6.83
N ALA A 75 11.46 0.54 6.98
CA ALA A 75 10.13 1.07 7.24
C ALA A 75 9.38 0.21 8.26
N ARG A 76 8.37 0.81 8.91
CA ARG A 76 7.30 0.04 9.52
C ARG A 76 6.18 -0.14 8.50
N VAL A 77 5.89 -1.37 8.15
CA VAL A 77 4.78 -1.73 7.26
C VAL A 77 3.59 -2.14 8.13
N ILE A 78 2.45 -1.49 7.93
CA ILE A 78 1.19 -1.80 8.60
C ILE A 78 0.20 -2.21 7.53
N VAL A 79 -0.08 -3.50 7.43
CA VAL A 79 -1.10 -4.02 6.50
C VAL A 79 -2.43 -4.11 7.23
N VAL A 80 -3.43 -3.42 6.73
CA VAL A 80 -4.78 -3.32 7.30
C VAL A 80 -5.75 -4.05 6.39
N VAL A 81 -6.25 -5.18 6.87
CA VAL A 81 -7.34 -5.93 6.23
C VAL A 81 -8.66 -5.51 6.87
N HIS A 82 -9.55 -4.98 6.05
CA HIS A 82 -10.89 -4.57 6.48
C HIS A 82 -11.86 -5.74 6.31
N ASP A 83 -12.24 -6.39 7.42
CA ASP A 83 -13.14 -7.55 7.40
C ASP A 83 -14.54 -7.19 7.94
N ARG A 84 -15.50 -7.10 7.02
CA ARG A 84 -16.93 -6.90 7.32
C ARG A 84 -17.77 -8.17 7.16
N THR A 85 -17.16 -9.36 7.12
CA THR A 85 -17.88 -10.64 7.00
C THR A 85 -18.53 -11.10 8.31
N THR A 86 -18.16 -10.48 9.43
CA THR A 86 -18.72 -10.72 10.76
C THR A 86 -19.17 -9.40 11.41
N ASP A 87 -20.13 -9.47 12.33
CA ASP A 87 -20.55 -8.34 13.18
C ASP A 87 -19.77 -8.27 14.49
N GLU A 88 -18.97 -9.30 14.82
CA GLU A 88 -18.13 -9.27 16.01
C GLU A 88 -17.00 -8.24 15.88
N VAL A 89 -16.82 -7.42 16.92
CA VAL A 89 -15.81 -6.36 16.96
C VAL A 89 -14.56 -6.87 17.67
N TYR A 90 -13.50 -7.15 16.91
CA TYR A 90 -12.19 -7.51 17.46
C TYR A 90 -11.07 -7.26 16.45
N LEU A 91 -9.84 -7.31 16.95
CA LEU A 91 -8.60 -7.13 16.19
C LEU A 91 -7.77 -8.41 16.28
N ASP A 92 -7.35 -8.94 15.14
CA ASP A 92 -6.29 -9.94 15.07
C ASP A 92 -5.04 -9.31 14.47
N ALA A 93 -3.86 -9.77 14.89
CA ALA A 93 -2.60 -9.29 14.34
C ALA A 93 -1.54 -10.38 14.20
N GLU A 94 -0.73 -10.28 13.16
CA GLU A 94 0.48 -11.07 12.93
C GLU A 94 1.67 -10.12 12.83
N LEU A 95 2.70 -10.38 13.63
CA LEU A 95 3.87 -9.52 13.74
C LEU A 95 5.10 -10.23 13.18
N TYR A 96 5.78 -9.58 12.25
CA TYR A 96 7.05 -10.03 11.69
C TYR A 96 8.10 -8.97 11.93
N VAL A 97 9.11 -9.34 12.69
CA VAL A 97 10.28 -8.51 12.96
C VAL A 97 11.46 -9.29 12.42
N GLY A 98 12.29 -8.69 11.57
CA GLY A 98 13.45 -9.27 10.87
C GLY A 98 13.28 -10.66 10.23
N GLY A 99 14.39 -11.35 9.93
CA GLY A 99 14.35 -12.58 9.11
C GLY A 99 13.97 -12.26 7.65
N ASP A 100 12.95 -12.92 7.11
CA ASP A 100 12.41 -12.64 5.77
C ASP A 100 11.79 -11.24 5.66
N ALA A 101 11.37 -10.62 6.78
CA ALA A 101 10.95 -9.22 6.82
C ALA A 101 12.13 -8.22 6.66
N GLY A 102 13.37 -8.70 6.55
CA GLY A 102 14.55 -7.86 6.33
C GLY A 102 14.77 -6.85 7.46
N ALA A 103 15.00 -5.57 7.10
CA ALA A 103 15.14 -4.47 8.06
C ALA A 103 13.80 -3.93 8.58
N ALA A 104 12.69 -4.54 8.18
CA ALA A 104 11.35 -4.01 8.40
C ALA A 104 10.60 -4.70 9.54
N GLU A 105 9.64 -3.95 10.06
CA GLU A 105 8.57 -4.48 10.90
C GLU A 105 7.31 -4.55 10.08
N ILE A 106 6.76 -5.75 9.92
CA ILE A 106 5.48 -5.95 9.27
C ILE A 106 4.46 -6.27 10.35
N ILE A 107 3.43 -5.43 10.42
CA ILE A 107 2.26 -5.60 11.28
C ILE A 107 1.09 -5.89 10.34
N LEU A 108 0.71 -7.15 10.21
CA LEU A 108 -0.52 -7.52 9.51
C LEU A 108 -1.66 -7.48 10.52
N MET A 109 -2.68 -6.67 10.28
CA MET A 109 -3.85 -6.52 11.14
C MET A 109 -5.13 -6.86 10.38
N ARG A 110 -6.02 -7.60 11.03
CA ARG A 110 -7.38 -7.84 10.56
C ARG A 110 -8.34 -7.18 11.51
N LEU A 111 -9.09 -6.20 10.99
CA LEU A 111 -10.07 -5.45 11.75
C LEU A 111 -11.44 -6.03 11.42
N HIS A 112 -12.10 -6.62 12.41
CA HIS A 112 -13.36 -7.32 12.23
C HIS A 112 -14.54 -6.47 12.70
N GLY A 113 -15.67 -6.62 12.01
CA GLY A 113 -16.92 -5.93 12.32
C GLY A 113 -16.79 -4.43 12.20
N GLU A 114 -17.42 -3.69 13.11
CA GLU A 114 -17.38 -2.21 13.12
C GLU A 114 -15.96 -1.64 13.20
N LEU A 115 -15.00 -2.40 13.74
CA LEU A 115 -13.61 -1.96 13.79
C LEU A 115 -13.03 -1.71 12.38
N ALA A 116 -13.48 -2.46 11.37
CA ALA A 116 -13.03 -2.31 9.99
C ALA A 116 -13.28 -0.90 9.42
N ASP A 117 -14.24 -0.15 9.96
CA ASP A 117 -14.57 1.20 9.51
C ASP A 117 -13.79 2.30 10.28
N HIS A 118 -12.97 1.91 11.26
CA HIS A 118 -12.22 2.80 12.16
C HIS A 118 -10.71 2.54 12.12
N ALA A 119 -10.18 2.19 10.94
CA ALA A 119 -8.78 1.82 10.77
C ALA A 119 -7.79 2.90 11.19
N ASP A 120 -8.11 4.18 10.96
CA ASP A 120 -7.30 5.32 11.39
C ASP A 120 -7.05 5.32 12.90
N SER A 121 -8.07 5.04 13.70
CA SER A 121 -8.00 5.00 15.15
C SER A 121 -7.14 3.83 15.65
N VAL A 122 -7.17 2.68 14.95
CA VAL A 122 -6.34 1.50 15.26
C VAL A 122 -4.88 1.71 14.85
N VAL A 123 -4.65 2.37 13.70
CA VAL A 123 -3.31 2.57 13.14
C VAL A 123 -2.54 3.71 13.83
N THR A 124 -3.22 4.78 14.22
CA THR A 124 -2.60 5.97 14.86
C THR A 124 -1.59 5.65 15.97
N PRO A 125 -1.91 4.81 16.98
CA PRO A 125 -0.94 4.49 18.04
C PRO A 125 0.27 3.69 17.54
N LEU A 126 0.20 3.06 16.36
CA LEU A 126 1.28 2.26 15.78
C LEU A 126 2.18 3.07 14.83
N LEU A 127 1.92 4.36 14.64
CA LEU A 127 2.75 5.23 13.80
C LEU A 127 4.10 5.50 14.48
N LEU A 128 5.16 5.57 13.68
CA LEU A 128 6.47 6.00 14.18
C LEU A 128 6.50 7.53 14.30
N PRO A 129 6.95 8.08 15.44
CA PRO A 129 7.06 9.52 15.61
C PRO A 129 8.04 10.11 14.60
N ASP A 130 7.77 11.33 14.15
CA ASP A 130 8.66 12.13 13.28
C ASP A 130 9.07 11.47 11.95
N THR A 131 8.34 10.44 11.50
CA THR A 131 8.53 9.83 10.18
C THR A 131 7.34 10.13 9.27
N PRO A 132 7.56 10.31 7.95
CA PRO A 132 6.46 10.43 7.00
C PRO A 132 5.60 9.16 7.00
N VAL A 133 4.29 9.38 6.91
CA VAL A 133 3.29 8.32 6.73
C VAL A 133 2.91 8.25 5.25
N VAL A 134 3.01 7.05 4.69
CA VAL A 134 2.61 6.72 3.33
C VAL A 134 1.44 5.76 3.42
N VAL A 135 0.34 6.01 2.71
CA VAL A 135 -0.75 5.05 2.56
C VAL A 135 -0.81 4.56 1.13
N TRP A 136 -0.98 3.25 0.96
CA TRP A 136 -1.11 2.60 -0.33
C TRP A 136 -2.39 1.76 -0.39
N TRP A 137 -3.18 1.99 -1.43
CA TRP A 137 -4.33 1.17 -1.79
C TRP A 137 -4.04 0.45 -3.11
N PRO A 138 -3.61 -0.83 -3.08
CA PRO A 138 -3.23 -1.57 -4.28
C PRO A 138 -4.40 -1.88 -5.22
N PHE A 139 -5.61 -2.10 -4.68
CA PHE A 139 -6.74 -2.61 -5.49
C PHE A 139 -8.04 -1.85 -5.32
N THR A 140 -8.35 -1.37 -4.11
CA THR A 140 -9.61 -0.66 -3.86
C THR A 140 -9.30 0.63 -3.15
N SER A 141 -9.15 1.69 -3.94
CA SER A 141 -8.74 2.98 -3.41
C SER A 141 -9.95 3.92 -3.27
N PRO A 142 -10.00 4.73 -2.20
CA PRO A 142 -11.10 5.67 -1.95
C PRO A 142 -11.23 6.67 -3.10
N ARG A 143 -12.44 7.20 -3.32
CA ARG A 143 -12.68 8.21 -4.38
C ARG A 143 -11.88 9.50 -4.16
N ASN A 144 -11.69 9.88 -2.90
CA ASN A 144 -10.85 10.98 -2.48
C ASN A 144 -9.80 10.45 -1.49
N PRO A 145 -8.59 10.08 -1.94
CA PRO A 145 -7.53 9.60 -1.06
C PRO A 145 -7.22 10.55 0.09
N ALA A 146 -7.17 11.86 -0.14
CA ALA A 146 -6.87 12.83 0.92
C ALA A 146 -8.00 12.96 1.96
N GLY A 147 -9.24 12.62 1.59
CA GLY A 147 -10.41 12.64 2.48
C GLY A 147 -10.73 11.30 3.16
N ASP A 148 -10.01 10.24 2.83
CA ASP A 148 -10.13 8.94 3.50
C ASP A 148 -9.49 8.99 4.90
N SER A 149 -10.02 8.23 5.86
CA SER A 149 -9.53 8.30 7.24
C SER A 149 -8.07 7.88 7.39
N LEU A 150 -7.61 6.87 6.65
CA LEU A 150 -6.19 6.52 6.59
C LEU A 150 -5.40 7.56 5.79
N GLY A 151 -5.96 8.03 4.68
CA GLY A 151 -5.31 9.02 3.83
C GLY A 151 -5.05 10.36 4.51
N ALA A 152 -5.92 10.78 5.43
CA ALA A 152 -5.76 11.99 6.24
C ALA A 152 -4.53 11.92 7.18
N LEU A 153 -4.07 10.72 7.54
CA LEU A 153 -2.85 10.51 8.33
C LEU A 153 -1.58 10.67 7.49
N ALA A 154 -1.69 10.62 6.16
CA ALA A 154 -0.57 10.42 5.26
C ALA A 154 -0.14 11.70 4.52
N SER A 155 1.17 11.90 4.40
CA SER A 155 1.73 12.93 3.53
C SER A 155 1.88 12.44 2.09
N ARG A 156 1.90 11.11 1.88
CA ARG A 156 1.92 10.46 0.56
C ARG A 156 0.83 9.40 0.46
N ARG A 157 0.10 9.42 -0.65
CA ARG A 157 -1.04 8.55 -0.91
C ARG A 157 -0.87 7.90 -2.28
N ILE A 158 -0.74 6.58 -2.29
CA ILE A 158 -0.43 5.80 -3.48
C ILE A 158 -1.68 5.00 -3.88
N THR A 159 -2.08 5.13 -5.13
CA THR A 159 -3.16 4.34 -5.75
C THR A 159 -2.62 3.56 -6.94
N ASP A 160 -3.35 2.55 -7.41
CA ASP A 160 -3.06 1.89 -8.69
C ASP A 160 -4.32 1.85 -9.55
N SER A 161 -4.44 2.81 -10.47
CA SER A 161 -5.59 2.88 -11.38
C SER A 161 -5.70 1.71 -12.34
N PHE A 162 -4.61 0.96 -12.60
CA PHE A 162 -4.66 -0.26 -13.42
C PHE A 162 -5.36 -1.41 -12.70
N SER A 163 -5.16 -1.50 -11.38
CA SER A 163 -5.65 -2.60 -10.55
C SER A 163 -6.92 -2.23 -9.76
N ASP A 164 -7.50 -1.04 -9.98
CA ASP A 164 -8.60 -0.50 -9.19
C ASP A 164 -9.94 -1.20 -9.46
N ALA A 165 -10.33 -2.11 -8.58
CA ALA A 165 -11.59 -2.85 -8.67
C ALA A 165 -12.82 -1.95 -8.45
N ALA A 166 -12.74 -0.90 -7.63
CA ALA A 166 -13.88 -0.06 -7.29
C ALA A 166 -14.29 0.92 -8.41
N ALA A 167 -13.38 1.20 -9.35
CA ALA A 167 -13.67 1.97 -10.54
C ALA A 167 -14.25 1.14 -11.69
N GLY A 168 -14.25 -0.19 -11.56
CA GLY A 168 -14.33 -1.11 -12.70
C GLY A 168 -13.00 -1.16 -13.44
N LYS A 169 -12.83 -2.14 -14.33
CA LYS A 169 -11.62 -2.22 -15.16
C LYS A 169 -11.48 -0.96 -16.02
N GLY A 170 -10.25 -0.48 -16.15
CA GLY A 170 -9.80 0.51 -17.13
C GLY A 170 -9.95 1.98 -16.79
N THR A 171 -10.16 2.80 -17.82
CA THR A 171 -9.88 4.26 -17.82
C THR A 171 -10.73 5.05 -16.82
N LYS A 172 -11.83 4.49 -16.34
CA LYS A 172 -12.67 5.13 -15.30
C LYS A 172 -11.90 5.40 -14.01
N ALA A 173 -10.91 4.56 -13.67
CA ALA A 173 -10.11 4.74 -12.47
C ALA A 173 -9.31 6.05 -12.55
N ILE A 174 -8.59 6.29 -13.65
CA ILE A 174 -7.74 7.48 -13.79
C ILE A 174 -8.57 8.77 -13.83
N PHE A 175 -9.76 8.77 -14.44
CA PHE A 175 -10.67 9.92 -14.40
C PHE A 175 -11.17 10.23 -12.99
N ARG A 176 -11.42 9.21 -12.15
CA ARG A 176 -11.75 9.44 -10.73
C ARG A 176 -10.57 10.06 -9.98
N ARG A 177 -9.34 9.58 -10.22
CA ARG A 177 -8.13 10.16 -9.60
C ARG A 177 -7.98 11.63 -9.94
N ARG A 178 -8.24 12.01 -11.20
CA ARG A 178 -8.20 13.41 -11.64
C ARG A 178 -9.15 14.31 -10.85
N ILE A 179 -10.37 13.84 -10.55
CA ILE A 179 -11.39 14.66 -9.85
C ILE A 179 -11.01 14.88 -8.37
N GLY A 180 -10.45 13.87 -7.72
CA GLY A 180 -10.12 13.90 -6.29
C GLY A 180 -8.66 14.23 -5.97
N TYR A 181 -7.85 14.63 -6.97
CA TYR A 181 -6.42 14.81 -6.80
C TYR A 181 -6.08 15.90 -5.78
N THR A 182 -5.18 15.56 -4.86
CA THR A 182 -4.56 16.48 -3.90
C THR A 182 -3.04 16.32 -3.94
N PRO A 183 -2.24 17.40 -3.78
CA PRO A 183 -0.80 17.28 -3.63
C PRO A 183 -0.41 16.21 -2.59
N GLY A 184 0.50 15.31 -2.97
CA GLY A 184 0.85 14.13 -2.19
C GLY A 184 0.25 12.82 -2.73
N ASP A 185 -0.75 12.90 -3.60
CA ASP A 185 -1.30 11.75 -4.31
C ASP A 185 -0.37 11.31 -5.45
N SER A 186 -0.28 10.01 -5.68
CA SER A 186 0.45 9.40 -6.79
C SER A 186 -0.23 8.12 -7.24
N ASP A 187 -0.16 7.83 -8.53
CA ASP A 187 -0.71 6.61 -9.11
C ASP A 187 0.43 5.74 -9.67
N LEU A 188 0.45 4.45 -9.35
CA LEU A 188 1.51 3.53 -9.76
C LEU A 188 1.59 3.33 -11.28
N VAL A 189 0.54 3.68 -12.03
CA VAL A 189 0.58 3.67 -13.50
C VAL A 189 1.63 4.65 -14.04
N TRP A 190 1.96 5.73 -13.30
CA TRP A 190 3.09 6.61 -13.65
C TRP A 190 4.43 5.86 -13.69
N SER A 191 4.65 4.94 -12.75
CA SER A 191 5.83 4.08 -12.72
C SER A 191 5.81 3.06 -13.85
N ARG A 192 4.62 2.53 -14.22
CA ARG A 192 4.47 1.56 -15.32
C ARG A 192 4.93 2.12 -16.68
N ILE A 193 4.77 3.42 -16.92
CA ILE A 193 5.22 4.06 -18.17
C ILE A 193 6.68 4.54 -18.15
N THR A 194 7.46 4.23 -17.11
CA THR A 194 8.89 4.62 -17.05
C THR A 194 9.70 4.17 -18.27
N PRO A 195 9.55 2.93 -18.79
CA PRO A 195 10.24 2.53 -20.01
C PRO A 195 9.85 3.37 -21.23
N TRP A 196 8.57 3.72 -21.38
CA TRP A 196 8.09 4.57 -22.49
C TRP A 196 8.69 5.97 -22.40
N ARG A 197 8.69 6.56 -21.19
CA ARG A 197 9.29 7.88 -20.95
C ARG A 197 10.78 7.89 -21.29
N GLY A 198 11.51 6.85 -20.90
CA GLY A 198 12.94 6.71 -21.20
C GLY A 198 13.24 6.57 -22.69
N LEU A 199 12.48 5.72 -23.40
CA LEU A 199 12.64 5.54 -24.85
C LEU A 199 12.31 6.82 -25.62
N LEU A 200 11.24 7.51 -25.25
CA LEU A 200 10.84 8.76 -25.90
C LEU A 200 11.87 9.86 -25.67
N ALA A 201 12.36 10.02 -24.43
CA ALA A 201 13.42 10.97 -24.12
C ALA A 201 14.69 10.70 -24.95
N SER A 202 15.13 9.43 -25.01
CA SER A 202 16.30 9.02 -25.80
C SER A 202 16.15 9.26 -27.31
N ALA A 203 14.93 9.12 -27.85
CA ALA A 203 14.64 9.41 -29.25
C ALA A 203 14.65 10.92 -29.55
N LEU A 204 14.11 11.73 -28.64
CA LEU A 204 14.09 13.19 -28.76
C LEU A 204 15.47 13.82 -28.55
N ASP A 205 16.31 13.25 -27.69
CA ASP A 205 17.70 13.70 -27.49
C ASP A 205 18.52 13.64 -28.80
N GLN A 206 18.22 12.67 -29.68
CA GLN A 206 18.84 12.55 -30.99
C GLN A 206 18.30 13.55 -32.02
N ARG A 207 17.21 14.25 -31.69
CA ARG A 207 16.46 15.19 -32.53
C ARG A 207 16.28 16.54 -31.82
N ALA A 208 17.30 16.99 -31.09
CA ALA A 208 17.23 18.16 -30.22
C ALA A 208 16.80 19.46 -30.94
N ASP A 209 17.02 19.55 -32.26
CA ASP A 209 16.65 20.71 -33.09
C ASP A 209 15.26 20.58 -33.75
N ASP A 210 14.63 19.39 -33.71
CA ASP A 210 13.31 19.16 -34.30
C ASP A 210 12.21 19.64 -33.34
N THR A 211 11.22 20.37 -33.86
CA THR A 211 10.03 20.76 -33.08
C THR A 211 8.96 19.68 -33.19
N VAL A 212 8.52 19.14 -32.06
CA VAL A 212 7.38 18.21 -32.00
C VAL A 212 6.07 18.97 -32.28
N THR A 213 5.36 18.63 -33.35
CA THR A 213 4.12 19.30 -33.77
C THR A 213 2.86 18.57 -33.32
N SER A 214 2.93 17.26 -33.13
CA SER A 214 1.82 16.42 -32.69
C SER A 214 2.32 15.11 -32.11
N VAL A 215 1.53 14.52 -31.21
CA VAL A 215 1.76 13.17 -30.69
C VAL A 215 0.47 12.37 -30.83
N GLU A 216 0.59 11.13 -31.31
CA GLU A 216 -0.49 10.14 -31.31
C GLU A 216 -0.06 8.97 -30.40
N ILE A 217 -0.94 8.58 -29.47
CA ILE A 217 -0.69 7.48 -28.55
C ILE A 217 -1.79 6.46 -28.74
N THR A 218 -1.40 5.20 -28.96
CA THR A 218 -2.32 4.09 -29.20
C THR A 218 -1.99 2.95 -28.27
N GLY A 219 -3.01 2.36 -27.67
CA GLY A 219 -2.90 1.21 -26.77
C GLY A 219 -4.27 0.64 -26.42
N PRO A 220 -4.33 -0.35 -25.51
CA PRO A 220 -5.59 -0.92 -25.06
C PRO A 220 -6.50 0.15 -24.44
N SER A 221 -7.79 0.15 -24.80
CA SER A 221 -8.76 1.15 -24.34
C SER A 221 -9.01 1.13 -22.83
N GLU A 222 -8.63 0.05 -22.15
CA GLU A 222 -8.79 -0.15 -20.72
C GLU A 222 -7.44 -0.04 -19.98
N ASP A 223 -6.37 0.39 -20.64
CA ASP A 223 -5.07 0.58 -19.98
C ASP A 223 -4.85 2.07 -19.64
N PRO A 224 -4.94 2.47 -18.36
CA PRO A 224 -4.73 3.86 -17.95
C PRO A 224 -3.31 4.38 -18.26
N ALA A 225 -2.34 3.51 -18.61
CA ALA A 225 -1.03 3.93 -19.05
C ALA A 225 -1.08 4.85 -20.28
N VAL A 226 -2.05 4.61 -21.19
CA VAL A 226 -2.26 5.43 -22.38
C VAL A 226 -2.68 6.84 -22.01
N ASP A 227 -3.66 6.97 -21.09
CA ASP A 227 -4.16 8.27 -20.63
C ASP A 227 -3.11 9.04 -19.83
N ILE A 228 -2.35 8.35 -18.95
CA ILE A 228 -1.27 8.99 -18.19
C ILE A 228 -0.15 9.46 -19.13
N ALA A 229 0.23 8.66 -20.12
CA ALA A 229 1.22 9.07 -21.12
C ALA A 229 0.74 10.29 -21.92
N ALA A 230 -0.53 10.31 -22.33
CA ALA A 230 -1.14 11.45 -23.02
C ALA A 230 -1.14 12.70 -22.13
N GLY A 231 -1.52 12.56 -20.86
CA GLY A 231 -1.51 13.65 -19.89
C GLY A 231 -0.12 14.23 -19.66
N TRP A 232 0.92 13.39 -19.65
CA TRP A 232 2.32 13.83 -19.52
C TRP A 232 2.83 14.57 -20.75
N LEU A 233 2.48 14.14 -21.96
CA LEU A 233 2.95 14.80 -23.19
C LEU A 233 2.16 16.06 -23.54
N ALA A 234 1.03 16.28 -22.87
CA ALA A 234 0.21 17.48 -23.01
C ALA A 234 0.65 18.64 -22.10
N THR A 235 1.63 18.44 -21.20
CA THR A 235 2.20 19.50 -20.35
C THR A 235 3.38 20.19 -21.02
#